data_AF-A0A4Q4W658-F1
#
_entry.id   AF-A0A4Q4W658-F1
#
_cell.length_a   1.000
_cell.length_b   1.000
_cell.length_c   1.000
_cell.angle_alpha   90.00
_cell.angle_beta   90.00
_cell.angle_gamma   90.00
#
_symmetry.space_group_name_H-M   'P 1'
#
loop_
_entity.id
_entity.type
_entity.pdbx_description
1 polymer ?
#
loop_
_entity_poly.entity_id
_entity_poly.type
_entity_poly.pdbx_seq_one_letter_code
_entity_poly.pdbx_strand_id
1 'polypeptide(L)'
;MDSSTTLTDTVVAAMRKLFPEELADKSWDNTGLLLGEAPRSSSAPNDERSTVLLTNDLTAEVVDEALKENVRVIICYHPVIFKGLKSLTTQDPMQTQLLRLAAERIAVYCPHSAIDAAVGGMCDWLCDILTMGGVHKQQVVCRALQPIAGPVPQGQEGAGYGREMILPQQTDLHTLLRRLSAGTTGSPYVMVAMPERMKRPGQPSPMISKIAVCPGSGASVFRDTDADLLVTGEMSHHEALRHTQFGRVVATVFHSNSERRYLKDVLRPMLEKRLQGTPASGARIIVSSADRDPYEIINHEQRSNSGQSTSGALGREETLDPEGSFTDPAGGSGQLPPVPTHPWPITSSGQSTSGALGREETLDAEDSYTYQTLVQALQAMESGPSTSANNDNSEPIPQSPRSPPEMANVPNPPSLDEPTLGSGEGSQPPRSAAATGVPSDVLVGTMQPAPVPVPKREDPDQDPHEDMALDSPVKTEHWYNEGW
;
A
#
# COMPACT_ATOMS: atom_id res chain seq x y z
N MET A 1 -19.36 23.92 -19.39
CA MET A 1 -18.34 23.31 -18.52
C MET A 1 -18.34 24.14 -17.26
N ASP A 2 -18.67 23.53 -16.13
CA ASP A 2 -18.83 24.25 -14.87
C ASP A 2 -17.48 24.79 -14.40
N SER A 3 -17.40 26.08 -14.10
CA SER A 3 -16.16 26.81 -13.80
C SER A 3 -15.59 26.50 -12.41
N SER A 4 -16.06 25.44 -11.76
CA SER A 4 -15.93 25.19 -10.32
C SER A 4 -15.08 23.98 -9.94
N THR A 5 -14.78 23.07 -10.88
CA THR A 5 -14.10 21.80 -10.55
C THR A 5 -12.60 22.00 -10.37
N THR A 6 -12.10 21.75 -9.16
CA THR A 6 -10.68 21.86 -8.83
C THR A 6 -9.88 20.61 -9.28
N LEU A 7 -8.54 20.71 -9.23
CA LEU A 7 -7.68 19.54 -9.38
C LEU A 7 -8.01 18.48 -8.32
N THR A 8 -8.18 18.90 -7.07
CA THR A 8 -8.56 18.01 -5.97
C THR A 8 -9.85 17.26 -6.26
N ASP A 9 -10.91 17.95 -6.70
CA ASP A 9 -12.18 17.31 -7.05
C ASP A 9 -12.01 16.26 -8.15
N THR A 10 -11.22 16.58 -9.18
CA THR A 10 -10.99 15.69 -10.32
C THR A 10 -10.19 14.44 -9.90
N VAL A 11 -9.15 14.62 -9.08
CA VAL A 11 -8.30 13.52 -8.57
C VAL A 11 -9.09 12.64 -7.61
N VAL A 12 -9.84 13.22 -6.68
CA VAL A 12 -10.68 12.47 -5.74
C VAL A 12 -11.76 11.69 -6.49
N ALA A 13 -12.43 12.29 -7.47
CA ALA A 13 -13.41 11.59 -8.30
C ALA A 13 -12.78 10.45 -9.13
N ALA A 14 -11.54 10.63 -9.61
CA ALA A 14 -10.80 9.58 -10.29
C ALA A 14 -10.48 8.41 -9.34
N MET A 15 -9.97 8.70 -8.14
CA MET A 15 -9.67 7.70 -7.12
C MET A 15 -10.92 6.93 -6.69
N ARG A 16 -12.04 7.61 -6.39
CA ARG A 16 -13.33 6.97 -6.07
C ARG A 16 -13.85 6.07 -7.18
N LYS A 17 -13.52 6.37 -8.44
CA LYS A 17 -13.93 5.51 -9.56
C LYS A 17 -13.04 4.27 -9.69
N LEU A 18 -11.75 4.37 -9.37
CA LEU A 18 -10.82 3.25 -9.37
C LEU A 18 -11.06 2.34 -8.16
N PHE A 19 -11.18 2.94 -6.98
CA PHE A 19 -11.33 2.29 -5.68
C PHE A 19 -12.47 2.99 -4.91
N PRO A 20 -13.72 2.52 -5.08
CA PRO A 20 -14.87 3.11 -4.41
C PRO A 20 -14.73 3.06 -2.88
N GLU A 21 -14.97 4.18 -2.19
CA GLU A 21 -14.86 4.29 -0.73
C GLU A 21 -15.85 3.36 0.00
N GLU A 22 -16.92 2.92 -0.67
CA GLU A 22 -17.86 1.93 -0.15
C GLU A 22 -17.23 0.57 0.13
N LEU A 23 -16.06 0.29 -0.46
CA LEU A 23 -15.29 -0.91 -0.20
C LEU A 23 -14.46 -0.84 1.08
N ALA A 24 -14.24 0.36 1.64
CA ALA A 24 -13.49 0.51 2.88
C ALA A 24 -14.27 0.01 4.10
N ASP A 25 -13.55 -0.47 5.12
CA ASP A 25 -14.16 -0.93 6.37
C ASP A 25 -14.54 0.27 7.24
N LYS A 26 -15.82 0.63 7.20
CA LYS A 26 -16.36 1.79 7.92
C LYS A 26 -16.36 1.63 9.44
N SER A 27 -16.05 0.46 9.98
CA SER A 27 -16.05 0.22 11.44
C SER A 27 -14.77 0.71 12.12
N TRP A 28 -13.66 0.79 11.38
CA TRP A 28 -12.36 1.18 11.93
C TRP A 28 -11.53 2.09 11.01
N ASP A 29 -11.78 2.08 9.70
CA ASP A 29 -10.97 2.82 8.74
C ASP A 29 -11.41 4.29 8.59
N ASN A 30 -10.49 5.14 8.14
CA ASN A 30 -10.75 6.52 7.75
C ASN A 30 -10.26 6.79 6.31
N THR A 31 -11.00 6.26 5.34
CA THR A 31 -10.77 6.47 3.90
C THR A 31 -11.51 7.72 3.40
N GLY A 32 -10.91 8.47 2.47
CA GLY A 32 -11.50 9.59 1.77
C GLY A 32 -10.63 10.86 1.77
N LEU A 33 -11.25 12.02 1.52
CA LEU A 33 -10.55 13.32 1.60
C LEU A 33 -10.40 13.74 3.07
N LEU A 34 -9.20 13.57 3.64
CA LEU A 34 -8.91 13.80 5.06
C LEU A 34 -8.45 15.23 5.37
N LEU A 35 -7.77 15.87 4.42
CA LEU A 35 -7.46 17.30 4.47
C LEU A 35 -7.91 17.96 3.17
N GLY A 36 -8.86 18.87 3.27
CA GLY A 36 -9.31 19.68 2.14
C GLY A 36 -8.42 20.91 1.89
N GLU A 37 -8.64 21.56 0.76
CA GLU A 37 -7.98 22.82 0.46
C GLU A 37 -8.53 23.94 1.37
N ALA A 38 -7.66 24.71 2.02
CA ALA A 38 -8.11 25.85 2.81
C ALA A 38 -8.89 26.87 1.93
N PRO A 39 -9.87 27.61 2.48
CA PRO A 39 -10.61 28.62 1.72
C PRO A 39 -9.67 29.69 1.13
N ARG A 40 -10.05 30.23 -0.03
CA ARG A 40 -9.22 31.17 -0.79
C ARG A 40 -9.83 32.56 -0.70
N SER A 41 -9.00 33.58 -0.41
CA SER A 41 -9.46 34.97 -0.56
C SER A 41 -9.81 35.22 -2.03
N SER A 42 -10.87 35.98 -2.28
CA SER A 42 -11.25 36.42 -3.63
C SER A 42 -10.17 37.24 -4.33
N SER A 43 -9.23 37.79 -3.56
CA SER A 43 -8.06 38.55 -4.06
C SER A 43 -6.81 37.71 -4.29
N ALA A 44 -6.83 36.40 -3.98
CA ALA A 44 -5.65 35.56 -4.12
C ALA A 44 -5.33 35.28 -5.61
N PRO A 45 -4.05 35.26 -6.02
CA PRO A 45 -3.64 34.92 -7.39
C PRO A 45 -3.97 33.47 -7.70
N ASN A 46 -4.35 33.13 -8.93
CA ASN A 46 -4.80 31.76 -9.27
C ASN A 46 -3.77 30.70 -8.83
N ASP A 47 -4.23 29.55 -8.33
CA ASP A 47 -3.33 28.46 -7.95
C ASP A 47 -3.08 27.58 -9.18
N GLU A 48 -1.88 27.67 -9.75
CA GLU A 48 -1.49 26.96 -10.97
C GLU A 48 -0.87 25.58 -10.68
N ARG A 49 -0.76 25.18 -9.41
CA ARG A 49 -0.18 23.88 -9.05
C ARG A 49 -0.99 22.74 -9.64
N SER A 50 -0.32 21.91 -10.41
CA SER A 50 -0.90 20.76 -11.11
C SER A 50 -0.25 19.43 -10.73
N THR A 51 0.54 19.39 -9.66
CA THR A 51 1.24 18.16 -9.22
C THR A 51 0.41 17.39 -8.18
N VAL A 52 0.31 16.07 -8.38
CA VAL A 52 -0.22 15.09 -7.42
C VAL A 52 0.93 14.22 -6.93
N LEU A 53 1.07 14.03 -5.62
CA LEU A 53 2.09 13.18 -5.00
C LEU A 53 1.44 11.93 -4.39
N LEU A 54 1.97 10.76 -4.70
CA LEU A 54 1.59 9.48 -4.09
C LEU A 54 2.61 9.12 -3.00
N THR A 55 2.15 8.69 -1.84
CA THR A 55 3.01 8.23 -0.72
C THR A 55 2.31 7.15 0.08
N ASN A 56 3.04 6.24 0.74
CA ASN A 56 2.43 5.37 1.74
C ASN A 56 2.13 6.15 3.02
N ASP A 57 3.20 6.71 3.58
CA ASP A 57 3.19 7.40 4.85
C ASP A 57 3.44 8.91 4.64
N LEU A 58 2.76 9.76 5.42
CA LEU A 58 2.98 11.20 5.37
C LEU A 58 3.96 11.60 6.46
N THR A 59 5.27 11.56 6.20
CA THR A 59 6.29 11.98 7.16
C THR A 59 6.65 13.46 6.99
N ALA A 60 7.52 13.99 7.87
CA ALA A 60 8.01 15.36 7.74
C ALA A 60 8.79 15.57 6.43
N GLU A 61 9.57 14.57 6.03
CA GLU A 61 10.38 14.56 4.81
C GLU A 61 9.49 14.52 3.56
N VAL A 62 8.39 13.76 3.59
CA VAL A 62 7.40 13.74 2.51
C VAL A 62 6.68 15.09 2.39
N VAL A 63 6.38 15.74 3.51
CA VAL A 63 5.83 17.12 3.49
C VAL A 63 6.86 18.09 2.89
N ASP A 64 8.13 18.02 3.28
CA ASP A 64 9.18 18.87 2.72
C ASP A 64 9.33 18.67 1.20
N GLU A 65 9.29 17.42 0.75
CA GLU A 65 9.27 17.08 -0.68
C GLU A 65 8.03 17.66 -1.39
N ALA A 66 6.84 17.50 -0.81
CA ALA A 66 5.60 18.00 -1.41
C ALA A 66 5.60 19.53 -1.58
N LEU A 67 6.14 20.26 -0.60
CA LEU A 67 6.31 21.70 -0.68
C LEU A 67 7.31 22.10 -1.78
N LYS A 68 8.45 21.42 -1.85
CA LYS A 68 9.48 21.65 -2.87
C LYS A 68 8.97 21.36 -4.28
N GLU A 69 8.21 20.30 -4.46
CA GLU A 69 7.66 19.84 -5.74
C GLU A 69 6.36 20.58 -6.15
N ASN A 70 5.97 21.60 -5.36
CA ASN A 70 4.82 22.45 -5.61
C ASN A 70 3.52 21.61 -5.78
N VAL A 71 3.34 20.64 -4.89
CA VAL A 71 2.22 19.69 -4.89
C VAL A 71 0.91 20.39 -4.55
N ARG A 72 -0.19 19.96 -5.18
CA ARG A 72 -1.55 20.39 -4.86
C ARG A 72 -2.34 19.33 -4.10
N VAL A 73 -2.15 18.06 -4.45
CA VAL A 73 -2.88 16.93 -3.88
C VAL A 73 -1.89 15.84 -3.49
N ILE A 74 -1.99 15.35 -2.27
CA ILE A 74 -1.30 14.14 -1.82
C ILE A 74 -2.33 13.01 -1.76
N ILE A 75 -1.99 11.87 -2.36
CA ILE A 75 -2.69 10.61 -2.13
C ILE A 75 -1.80 9.80 -1.18
N CYS A 76 -2.20 9.74 0.08
CA CYS A 76 -1.51 9.05 1.15
C CYS A 76 -2.19 7.69 1.38
N TYR A 77 -1.48 6.58 1.17
CA TYR A 77 -2.04 5.24 1.31
C TYR A 77 -2.59 5.03 2.72
N HIS A 78 -1.79 5.36 3.74
CA HIS A 78 -2.22 5.31 5.13
C HIS A 78 -2.96 6.59 5.54
N PRO A 79 -4.01 6.46 6.36
CA PRO A 79 -4.78 7.61 6.83
C PRO A 79 -3.98 8.44 7.82
N VAL A 80 -3.55 9.63 7.40
CA VAL A 80 -2.87 10.61 8.28
C VAL A 80 -3.71 10.98 9.50
N ILE A 81 -5.03 11.03 9.36
CA ILE A 81 -5.97 11.14 10.48
C ILE A 81 -6.60 9.77 10.66
N PHE A 82 -6.03 8.89 11.48
CA PHE A 82 -6.63 7.57 11.71
C PHE A 82 -7.75 7.61 12.75
N LYS A 83 -7.54 8.34 13.85
CA LYS A 83 -8.54 8.60 14.89
C LYS A 83 -8.94 10.06 14.87
N GLY A 84 -10.18 10.33 15.31
CA GLY A 84 -10.69 11.70 15.41
C GLY A 84 -9.79 12.60 16.26
N LEU A 85 -9.34 13.71 15.69
CA LEU A 85 -8.51 14.70 16.37
C LEU A 85 -9.34 15.50 17.38
N LYS A 86 -8.90 15.53 18.64
CA LYS A 86 -9.49 16.40 19.68
C LYS A 86 -8.95 17.83 19.62
N SER A 87 -7.76 18.00 19.05
CA SER A 87 -7.08 19.27 18.84
C SER A 87 -6.17 19.17 17.61
N LEU A 88 -5.83 20.30 17.01
CA LEU A 88 -4.85 20.40 15.92
C LEU A 88 -3.82 21.46 16.29
N THR A 89 -2.65 21.03 16.78
CA THR A 89 -1.56 21.90 17.27
C THR A 89 -0.20 21.42 16.80
N THR A 90 0.87 22.16 17.08
CA THR A 90 2.24 21.77 16.71
C THR A 90 2.93 20.89 17.77
N GLN A 91 2.18 20.32 18.72
CA GLN A 91 2.73 19.45 19.77
C GLN A 91 2.86 17.99 19.31
N ASP A 92 2.10 17.62 18.29
CA ASP A 92 2.13 16.31 17.67
C ASP A 92 2.75 16.42 16.26
N PRO A 93 3.69 15.54 15.88
CA PRO A 93 4.34 15.60 14.57
C PRO A 93 3.37 15.50 13.40
N MET A 94 2.38 14.61 13.49
CA MET A 94 1.37 14.44 12.42
C MET A 94 0.47 15.67 12.31
N GLN A 95 0.02 16.23 13.44
CA GLN A 95 -0.75 17.48 13.43
C GLN A 95 0.06 18.66 12.88
N THR A 96 1.36 18.70 13.16
CA THR A 96 2.28 19.70 12.60
C THR A 96 2.33 19.60 11.08
N GLN A 97 2.44 18.39 10.52
CA GLN A 97 2.41 18.16 9.08
C GLN A 97 1.08 18.62 8.47
N LEU A 98 -0.05 18.27 9.07
CA LEU A 98 -1.38 18.74 8.63
C LEU A 98 -1.48 20.26 8.61
N LEU A 99 -0.98 20.95 9.65
CA LEU A 99 -0.97 22.41 9.71
C LEU A 99 -0.11 23.02 8.60
N ARG A 100 1.07 22.43 8.32
CA ARG A 100 1.95 22.88 7.23
C ARG A 100 1.27 22.73 5.87
N LEU A 101 0.67 21.56 5.60
CA LEU A 101 -0.07 21.32 4.36
C LEU A 101 -1.29 22.21 4.23
N ALA A 102 -2.05 22.42 5.30
CA ALA A 102 -3.23 23.28 5.31
C ALA A 102 -2.87 24.75 5.01
N ALA A 103 -1.77 25.26 5.60
CA ALA A 103 -1.25 26.60 5.32
C ALA A 103 -0.90 26.77 3.83
N GLU A 104 -0.34 25.72 3.24
CA GLU A 104 0.04 25.68 1.81
C GLU A 104 -1.10 25.18 0.92
N ARG A 105 -2.30 24.99 1.48
CA ARG A 105 -3.52 24.56 0.78
C ARG A 105 -3.36 23.22 0.04
N ILE A 106 -2.55 22.31 0.53
CA ILE A 106 -2.34 20.99 -0.07
C ILE A 106 -3.40 20.04 0.49
N ALA A 107 -4.17 19.41 -0.41
CA ALA A 107 -5.17 18.42 -0.01
C ALA A 107 -4.53 17.05 0.24
N VAL A 108 -5.12 16.25 1.13
CA VAL A 108 -4.70 14.87 1.40
C VAL A 108 -5.90 13.93 1.27
N TYR A 109 -5.84 13.02 0.31
CA TYR A 109 -6.80 11.94 0.10
C TYR A 109 -6.19 10.60 0.49
N CYS A 110 -6.97 9.72 1.10
CA CYS A 110 -6.55 8.41 1.55
C CYS A 110 -7.46 7.30 1.01
N PRO A 111 -6.96 6.34 0.20
CA PRO A 111 -7.75 5.22 -0.30
C PRO A 111 -7.74 3.98 0.61
N HIS A 112 -6.72 3.83 1.47
CA HIS A 112 -6.47 2.74 2.41
C HIS A 112 -7.22 1.42 2.16
N SER A 113 -8.17 1.04 3.03
CA SER A 113 -8.77 -0.29 2.95
C SER A 113 -9.67 -0.48 1.71
N ALA A 114 -10.10 0.60 1.04
CA ALA A 114 -10.84 0.48 -0.23
C ALA A 114 -9.95 -0.06 -1.36
N ILE A 115 -8.67 0.34 -1.41
CA ILE A 115 -7.72 -0.19 -2.41
C ILE A 115 -7.24 -1.60 -2.07
N ASP A 116 -7.23 -1.98 -0.79
CA ASP A 116 -6.99 -3.35 -0.36
C ASP A 116 -8.10 -4.31 -0.77
N ALA A 117 -9.34 -3.87 -0.61
CA ALA A 117 -10.50 -4.72 -0.87
C ALA A 117 -10.84 -4.83 -2.37
N ALA A 118 -10.55 -3.80 -3.16
CA ALA A 118 -10.94 -3.71 -4.56
C ALA A 118 -10.38 -4.85 -5.44
N VAL A 119 -11.18 -5.25 -6.42
CA VAL A 119 -10.75 -6.06 -7.55
C VAL A 119 -9.78 -5.24 -8.41
N GLY A 120 -8.62 -5.83 -8.71
CA GLY A 120 -7.50 -5.13 -9.35
C GLY A 120 -6.74 -4.19 -8.41
N GLY A 121 -6.98 -4.30 -7.10
CA GLY A 121 -6.31 -3.52 -6.05
C GLY A 121 -5.03 -4.15 -5.53
N MET A 122 -4.64 -3.77 -4.32
CA MET A 122 -3.36 -4.13 -3.70
C MET A 122 -3.17 -5.65 -3.54
N CYS A 123 -4.20 -6.36 -3.06
CA CYS A 123 -4.10 -7.81 -2.85
C CYS A 123 -3.92 -8.56 -4.19
N ASP A 124 -4.60 -8.13 -5.26
CA ASP A 124 -4.47 -8.74 -6.57
C ASP A 124 -3.08 -8.51 -7.18
N TRP A 125 -2.46 -7.35 -6.91
CA TRP A 125 -1.08 -7.09 -7.29
C TRP A 125 -0.06 -7.98 -6.55
N LEU A 126 -0.27 -8.28 -5.26
CA LEU A 126 0.57 -9.26 -4.57
C LEU A 126 0.43 -10.67 -5.14
N CYS A 127 -0.79 -11.07 -5.54
CA CYS A 127 -1.01 -12.32 -6.28
C CYS A 127 -0.27 -12.32 -7.62
N ASP A 128 -0.31 -11.20 -8.34
CA ASP A 128 0.43 -11.04 -9.60
C ASP A 128 1.92 -11.26 -9.40
N ILE A 129 2.53 -10.65 -8.38
CA ILE A 129 3.95 -10.83 -8.03
C ILE A 129 4.30 -12.30 -7.85
N LEU A 130 3.51 -13.04 -7.07
CA LEU A 130 3.79 -14.44 -6.74
C LEU A 130 3.66 -15.38 -7.95
N THR A 131 2.93 -14.96 -8.98
CA THR A 131 2.64 -15.76 -10.19
C THR A 131 3.45 -15.33 -11.42
N MET A 132 4.32 -14.33 -11.30
CA MET A 132 5.22 -13.91 -12.39
C MET A 132 6.11 -15.07 -12.88
N GLY A 133 6.41 -15.10 -14.18
CA GLY A 133 7.37 -16.07 -14.75
C GLY A 133 6.82 -17.49 -14.91
N GLY A 134 5.76 -17.67 -15.71
CA GLY A 134 5.39 -18.98 -16.26
C GLY A 134 4.06 -19.58 -15.80
N VAL A 135 3.39 -19.01 -14.80
CA VAL A 135 1.99 -19.38 -14.51
C VAL A 135 1.09 -18.54 -15.40
N HIS A 136 0.35 -19.16 -16.33
CA HIS A 136 -0.65 -18.42 -17.10
C HIS A 136 -1.68 -17.85 -16.11
N LYS A 137 -1.74 -16.52 -15.95
CA LYS A 137 -2.67 -15.84 -15.02
C LYS A 137 -4.12 -16.37 -15.10
N GLN A 138 -4.55 -16.77 -16.28
CA GLN A 138 -5.89 -17.32 -16.56
C GLN A 138 -6.17 -18.68 -15.89
N GLN A 139 -5.14 -19.36 -15.38
CA GLN A 139 -5.25 -20.65 -14.69
C GLN A 139 -5.18 -20.53 -13.17
N VAL A 140 -4.87 -19.35 -12.64
CA VAL A 140 -4.82 -19.10 -11.19
C VAL A 140 -6.20 -18.70 -10.73
N VAL A 141 -6.79 -19.49 -9.83
CA VAL A 141 -8.01 -19.09 -9.15
C VAL A 141 -7.61 -18.12 -8.05
N CYS A 142 -8.08 -16.88 -8.12
CA CYS A 142 -7.87 -15.85 -7.10
C CYS A 142 -9.23 -15.38 -6.57
N ARG A 143 -9.43 -15.36 -5.26
CA ARG A 143 -10.69 -14.92 -4.61
C ARG A 143 -10.43 -14.22 -3.30
N ALA A 144 -11.32 -13.32 -2.89
CA ALA A 144 -11.23 -12.69 -1.58
C ALA A 144 -11.31 -13.73 -0.44
N LEU A 145 -10.48 -13.57 0.59
CA LEU A 145 -10.53 -14.39 1.81
C LEU A 145 -11.71 -13.98 2.70
N GLN A 146 -11.93 -12.67 2.81
CA GLN A 146 -13.06 -12.09 3.53
C GLN A 146 -13.84 -11.19 2.56
N PRO A 147 -14.80 -11.74 1.80
CA PRO A 147 -15.63 -10.97 0.88
C PRO A 147 -16.40 -9.87 1.63
N ILE A 148 -16.54 -8.69 1.00
CA ILE A 148 -17.39 -7.64 1.56
C ILE A 148 -18.85 -8.10 1.57
N ALA A 149 -19.49 -8.04 2.73
CA ALA A 149 -20.90 -8.33 2.87
C ALA A 149 -21.72 -7.10 2.46
N GLY A 150 -22.46 -7.20 1.35
CA GLY A 150 -23.39 -6.15 0.92
C GLY A 150 -23.38 -5.90 -0.58
N PRO A 151 -24.09 -4.85 -1.04
CA PRO A 151 -24.04 -4.44 -2.43
C PRO A 151 -22.64 -3.91 -2.77
N VAL A 152 -21.93 -4.63 -3.63
CA VAL A 152 -20.67 -4.16 -4.20
C VAL A 152 -20.96 -3.22 -5.38
N PRO A 153 -20.19 -2.13 -5.56
CA PRO A 153 -20.28 -1.30 -6.75
C PRO A 153 -20.06 -2.13 -8.03
N GLN A 154 -20.67 -1.69 -9.14
CA GLN A 154 -20.51 -2.35 -10.44
C GLN A 154 -19.03 -2.45 -10.83
N GLY A 155 -18.59 -3.64 -11.26
CA GLY A 155 -17.20 -3.91 -11.63
C GLY A 155 -16.29 -4.27 -10.45
N GLN A 156 -16.86 -4.44 -9.26
CA GLN A 156 -16.18 -4.87 -8.03
C GLN A 156 -16.77 -6.21 -7.52
N GLU A 157 -17.32 -7.02 -8.43
CA GLU A 157 -17.80 -8.36 -8.13
C GLU A 157 -16.62 -9.24 -7.66
N GLY A 158 -16.64 -9.64 -6.38
CA GLY A 158 -15.55 -10.40 -5.75
C GLY A 158 -14.61 -9.58 -4.87
N ALA A 159 -14.89 -8.29 -4.65
CA ALA A 159 -14.16 -7.46 -3.71
C ALA A 159 -14.22 -8.00 -2.26
N GLY A 160 -13.14 -7.78 -1.51
CA GLY A 160 -12.99 -8.22 -0.13
C GLY A 160 -11.54 -8.21 0.34
N TYR A 161 -11.33 -8.45 1.62
CA TYR A 161 -10.00 -8.42 2.23
C TYR A 161 -9.21 -9.70 1.96
N GLY A 162 -7.92 -9.49 1.71
CA GLY A 162 -6.98 -10.54 1.32
C GLY A 162 -7.35 -11.24 0.02
N ARG A 163 -6.44 -12.08 -0.46
CA ARG A 163 -6.72 -13.02 -1.54
C ARG A 163 -6.21 -14.41 -1.20
N GLU A 164 -7.01 -15.41 -1.53
CA GLU A 164 -6.56 -16.79 -1.63
C GLU A 164 -6.33 -17.11 -3.09
N MET A 165 -5.16 -17.69 -3.37
CA MET A 165 -4.81 -18.19 -4.69
C MET A 165 -4.51 -19.68 -4.65
N ILE A 166 -5.03 -20.40 -5.64
CA ILE A 166 -4.70 -21.81 -5.87
C ILE A 166 -3.82 -21.87 -7.12
N LEU A 167 -2.60 -22.39 -6.95
CA LEU A 167 -1.64 -22.53 -8.02
C LEU A 167 -2.00 -23.75 -8.89
N PRO A 168 -1.99 -23.63 -10.23
CA PRO A 168 -2.28 -24.76 -11.12
C PRO A 168 -1.20 -25.86 -11.04
N GLN A 169 0.03 -25.49 -10.67
CA GLN A 169 1.12 -26.39 -10.38
C GLN A 169 1.78 -25.99 -9.07
N GLN A 170 2.09 -26.99 -8.24
CA GLN A 170 2.83 -26.74 -7.01
C GLN A 170 4.15 -26.03 -7.31
N THR A 171 4.43 -24.96 -6.58
CA THR A 171 5.63 -24.13 -6.77
C THR A 171 6.50 -24.19 -5.54
N ASP A 172 7.80 -24.28 -5.76
CA ASP A 172 8.82 -24.24 -4.71
C ASP A 172 8.76 -22.94 -3.89
N LEU A 173 8.85 -23.05 -2.56
CA LEU A 173 8.80 -21.91 -1.64
C LEU A 173 9.87 -20.86 -1.94
N HIS A 174 11.13 -21.25 -2.19
CA HIS A 174 12.18 -20.27 -2.48
C HIS A 174 11.91 -19.49 -3.77
N THR A 175 11.31 -20.11 -4.76
CA THR A 175 10.87 -19.44 -5.98
C THR A 175 9.82 -18.37 -5.68
N LEU A 176 8.83 -18.68 -4.83
CA LEU A 176 7.82 -17.71 -4.39
C LEU A 176 8.42 -16.59 -3.55
N LEU A 177 9.34 -16.89 -2.63
CA LEU A 177 10.03 -15.89 -1.81
C LEU A 177 10.91 -14.97 -2.66
N ARG A 178 11.58 -15.49 -3.70
CA ARG A 178 12.36 -14.69 -4.64
C ARG A 178 11.48 -13.73 -5.43
N ARG A 179 10.33 -14.21 -5.91
CA ARG A 179 9.33 -13.37 -6.59
C ARG A 179 8.79 -12.29 -5.67
N LEU A 180 8.41 -12.67 -4.45
CA LEU A 180 7.92 -11.75 -3.42
C LEU A 180 8.93 -10.65 -3.13
N SER A 181 10.16 -11.02 -2.77
CA SER A 181 11.26 -10.08 -2.50
C SER A 181 11.51 -9.16 -3.70
N ALA A 182 11.68 -9.72 -4.90
CA ALA A 182 11.94 -8.91 -6.10
C ALA A 182 10.76 -8.00 -6.46
N GLY A 183 9.53 -8.39 -6.09
CA GLY A 183 8.28 -7.65 -6.28
C GLY A 183 8.07 -6.53 -5.26
N THR A 184 8.56 -6.68 -4.03
CA THR A 184 8.31 -5.75 -2.92
C THR A 184 9.57 -5.00 -2.48
N THR A 185 10.45 -5.65 -1.74
CA THR A 185 11.60 -5.02 -1.04
C THR A 185 12.85 -4.89 -1.91
N GLY A 186 13.00 -5.73 -2.93
CA GLY A 186 14.27 -5.93 -3.65
C GLY A 186 15.38 -6.54 -2.79
N SER A 187 15.12 -6.87 -1.53
CA SER A 187 16.12 -7.40 -0.59
C SER A 187 16.33 -8.89 -0.80
N PRO A 188 17.57 -9.41 -0.76
CA PRO A 188 17.80 -10.87 -0.79
C PRO A 188 17.24 -11.59 0.45
N TYR A 189 16.78 -10.85 1.46
CA TYR A 189 16.25 -11.38 2.72
C TYR A 189 14.73 -11.22 2.79
N VAL A 190 14.06 -12.29 3.22
CA VAL A 190 12.63 -12.30 3.58
C VAL A 190 12.51 -12.94 4.95
N MET A 191 11.73 -12.34 5.85
CA MET A 191 11.47 -12.90 7.16
C MET A 191 10.41 -14.00 7.02
N VAL A 192 10.74 -15.21 7.47
CA VAL A 192 9.88 -16.40 7.30
C VAL A 192 9.72 -17.16 8.61
N ALA A 193 8.48 -17.37 9.02
CA ALA A 193 8.12 -18.33 10.06
C ALA A 193 7.63 -19.62 9.40
N MET A 194 8.16 -20.77 9.80
CA MET A 194 7.75 -22.07 9.28
C MET A 194 7.88 -23.16 10.35
N PRO A 195 7.17 -24.29 10.21
CA PRO A 195 7.27 -25.41 11.15
C PRO A 195 8.70 -25.95 11.24
N GLU A 196 9.17 -26.32 12.44
CA GLU A 196 10.54 -26.82 12.66
C GLU A 196 10.91 -28.01 11.77
N ARG A 197 9.95 -28.89 11.47
CA ARG A 197 10.16 -30.04 10.58
C ARG A 197 10.62 -29.65 9.17
N MET A 198 10.29 -28.43 8.71
CA MET A 198 10.65 -27.86 7.41
C MET A 198 12.00 -27.12 7.41
N LYS A 199 12.53 -26.76 8.58
CA LYS A 199 13.83 -26.07 8.73
C LYS A 199 15.04 -27.01 8.74
N ARG A 200 14.80 -28.34 8.78
CA ARG A 200 15.87 -29.33 8.96
C ARG A 200 16.82 -29.34 7.76
N PRO A 201 18.16 -29.33 8.00
CA PRO A 201 19.13 -29.42 6.91
C PRO A 201 18.90 -30.66 6.04
N GLY A 202 19.10 -30.49 4.72
CA GLY A 202 18.98 -31.57 3.73
C GLY A 202 17.55 -31.95 3.35
N GLN A 203 16.53 -31.29 3.90
CA GLN A 203 15.16 -31.43 3.39
C GLN A 203 14.98 -30.62 2.11
N PRO A 204 14.20 -31.11 1.12
CA PRO A 204 13.80 -30.30 0.00
C PRO A 204 12.94 -29.13 0.48
N SER A 205 13.03 -28.02 -0.24
CA SER A 205 12.19 -26.85 0.02
C SER A 205 10.70 -27.20 -0.10
N PRO A 206 9.82 -26.61 0.74
CA PRO A 206 8.39 -26.88 0.70
C PRO A 206 7.79 -26.56 -0.67
N MET A 207 6.92 -27.45 -1.15
CA MET A 207 6.09 -27.22 -2.34
C MET A 207 4.76 -26.61 -1.92
N ILE A 208 4.41 -25.48 -2.51
CA ILE A 208 3.24 -24.66 -2.16
C ILE A 208 2.18 -24.80 -3.24
N SER A 209 0.92 -25.00 -2.83
CA SER A 209 -0.23 -25.14 -3.73
C SER A 209 -1.26 -24.03 -3.53
N LYS A 210 -1.45 -23.59 -2.30
CA LYS A 210 -2.41 -22.56 -1.92
C LYS A 210 -1.70 -21.45 -1.15
N ILE A 211 -1.92 -20.20 -1.55
CA ILE A 211 -1.32 -19.02 -0.92
C ILE A 211 -2.43 -18.09 -0.49
N ALA A 212 -2.31 -17.53 0.71
CA ALA A 212 -3.12 -16.43 1.19
C ALA A 212 -2.26 -15.17 1.26
N VAL A 213 -2.73 -14.05 0.73
CA VAL A 213 -2.03 -12.76 0.77
C VAL A 213 -2.91 -11.71 1.42
N CYS A 214 -2.29 -10.82 2.19
CA CYS A 214 -2.89 -9.60 2.71
C CYS A 214 -1.76 -8.60 2.95
N PRO A 215 -1.68 -7.47 2.22
CA PRO A 215 -0.71 -6.41 2.49
C PRO A 215 -0.90 -5.85 3.91
N GLY A 216 0.11 -5.15 4.41
CA GLY A 216 0.09 -4.56 5.76
C GLY A 216 0.04 -5.62 6.86
N SER A 217 -0.94 -5.50 7.76
CA SER A 217 -1.12 -6.40 8.91
C SER A 217 -2.22 -7.45 8.69
N GLY A 218 -1.87 -8.61 8.12
CA GLY A 218 -2.85 -9.61 7.64
C GLY A 218 -3.38 -10.64 8.66
N ALA A 219 -2.94 -10.62 9.93
CA ALA A 219 -3.22 -11.72 10.87
C ALA A 219 -4.71 -12.04 11.05
N SER A 220 -5.57 -11.01 11.17
CA SER A 220 -7.02 -11.19 11.30
C SER A 220 -7.67 -11.77 10.04
N VAL A 221 -7.14 -11.43 8.87
CA VAL A 221 -7.62 -11.91 7.56
C VAL A 221 -7.31 -13.40 7.37
N PHE A 222 -6.21 -13.89 7.93
CA PHE A 222 -5.78 -15.28 7.79
C PHE A 222 -6.38 -16.26 8.82
N ARG A 223 -7.28 -15.81 9.70
CA ARG A 223 -7.79 -16.63 10.82
C ARG A 223 -8.23 -18.04 10.39
N ASP A 224 -9.04 -18.11 9.33
CA ASP A 224 -9.73 -19.34 8.90
C ASP A 224 -9.22 -19.91 7.56
N THR A 225 -8.10 -19.38 7.04
CA THR A 225 -7.51 -19.91 5.79
C THR A 225 -6.87 -21.28 6.02
N ASP A 226 -6.87 -22.14 5.01
CA ASP A 226 -6.13 -23.40 4.95
C ASP A 226 -4.92 -23.32 3.99
N ALA A 227 -4.51 -22.12 3.59
CA ALA A 227 -3.35 -21.91 2.72
C ALA A 227 -2.03 -22.45 3.30
N ASP A 228 -1.17 -22.94 2.40
CA ASP A 228 0.15 -23.47 2.73
C ASP A 228 1.13 -22.34 3.09
N LEU A 229 1.01 -21.21 2.38
CA LEU A 229 1.83 -20.01 2.54
C LEU A 229 0.93 -18.79 2.81
N LEU A 230 1.28 -18.02 3.82
CA LEU A 230 0.67 -16.74 4.15
C LEU A 230 1.68 -15.62 3.85
N VAL A 231 1.29 -14.62 3.08
CA VAL A 231 2.15 -13.49 2.71
C VAL A 231 1.54 -12.19 3.21
N THR A 232 2.29 -11.44 4.00
CA THR A 232 1.83 -10.16 4.54
C THR A 232 2.99 -9.19 4.79
N GLY A 233 2.71 -7.96 5.20
CA GLY A 233 3.75 -7.03 5.59
C GLY A 233 4.33 -7.42 6.95
N GLU A 234 3.47 -7.64 7.93
CA GLU A 234 3.87 -7.98 9.29
C GLU A 234 2.89 -8.94 9.99
N MET A 235 3.41 -9.61 11.03
CA MET A 235 2.62 -10.48 11.90
C MET A 235 3.28 -10.57 13.28
N SER A 236 2.48 -10.58 14.35
CA SER A 236 3.01 -10.72 15.71
C SER A 236 3.59 -12.12 15.93
N HIS A 237 4.47 -12.24 16.94
CA HIS A 237 5.13 -13.51 17.26
C HIS A 237 4.13 -14.65 17.52
N HIS A 238 3.09 -14.41 18.32
CA HIS A 238 2.12 -15.45 18.68
C HIS A 238 1.21 -15.86 17.52
N GLU A 239 0.83 -14.92 16.64
CA GLU A 239 0.07 -15.23 15.43
C GLU A 239 0.91 -16.05 14.46
N ALA A 240 2.19 -15.69 14.26
CA ALA A 240 3.11 -16.46 13.44
C ALA A 240 3.31 -17.88 14.01
N LEU A 241 3.55 -18.00 15.32
CA LEU A 241 3.71 -19.29 16.00
C LEU A 241 2.46 -20.16 15.82
N ARG A 242 1.26 -19.59 16.02
CA ARG A 242 -0.02 -20.28 15.80
C ARG A 242 -0.11 -20.85 14.38
N HIS A 243 0.21 -20.07 13.36
CA HIS A 243 0.16 -20.56 11.98
C HIS A 243 1.20 -21.66 11.70
N THR A 244 2.40 -21.58 12.26
CA THR A 244 3.39 -22.65 12.13
C THR A 244 2.95 -23.95 12.84
N GLN A 245 2.18 -23.88 13.93
CA GLN A 245 1.60 -25.06 14.58
C GLN A 245 0.54 -25.73 13.71
N PHE A 246 -0.18 -24.97 12.89
CA PHE A 246 -1.07 -25.51 11.85
C PHE A 246 -0.33 -26.01 10.61
N GLY A 247 1.01 -26.01 10.61
CA GLY A 247 1.81 -26.51 9.51
C GLY A 247 2.00 -25.52 8.34
N ARG A 248 1.62 -24.24 8.54
CA ARG A 248 1.67 -23.19 7.52
C ARG A 248 2.99 -22.43 7.55
N VAL A 249 3.36 -21.86 6.42
CA VAL A 249 4.49 -20.93 6.29
C VAL A 249 3.96 -19.50 6.31
N VAL A 250 4.63 -18.59 7.00
CA VAL A 250 4.34 -17.15 6.98
C VAL A 250 5.57 -16.43 6.44
N ALA A 251 5.39 -15.63 5.39
CA ALA A 251 6.41 -14.75 4.85
C ALA A 251 5.99 -13.29 5.06
N THR A 252 6.89 -12.50 5.63
CA THR A 252 6.68 -11.08 5.95
C THR A 252 7.76 -10.22 5.31
N VAL A 253 7.37 -9.07 4.75
CA VAL A 253 8.27 -8.17 4.02
C VAL A 253 8.30 -6.74 4.57
N PHE A 254 7.92 -6.55 5.85
CA PHE A 254 7.61 -5.26 6.49
C PHE A 254 6.34 -4.62 5.95
N HIS A 255 5.67 -3.83 6.79
CA HIS A 255 4.32 -3.30 6.56
C HIS A 255 4.25 -2.52 5.25
N SER A 256 4.83 -1.31 5.23
CA SER A 256 4.74 -0.41 4.08
C SER A 256 5.48 -0.97 2.85
N ASN A 257 6.49 -1.82 3.04
CA ASN A 257 7.17 -2.49 1.92
C ASN A 257 6.27 -3.47 1.15
N SER A 258 5.25 -4.05 1.79
CA SER A 258 4.25 -4.88 1.10
C SER A 258 3.28 -4.07 0.21
N GLU A 259 3.37 -2.73 0.25
CA GLU A 259 2.40 -1.82 -0.38
C GLU A 259 3.10 -0.79 -1.29
N ARG A 260 4.24 -0.24 -0.87
CA ARG A 260 4.86 0.96 -1.46
C ARG A 260 5.11 0.89 -2.95
N ARG A 261 5.58 -0.27 -3.44
CA ARG A 261 5.89 -0.43 -4.86
C ARG A 261 4.63 -0.42 -5.74
N TYR A 262 3.46 -0.77 -5.20
CA TYR A 262 2.18 -0.64 -5.90
C TYR A 262 1.92 0.80 -6.33
N LEU A 263 2.28 1.79 -5.51
CA LEU A 263 2.05 3.20 -5.85
C LEU A 263 2.73 3.59 -7.17
N LYS A 264 3.97 3.12 -7.36
CA LYS A 264 4.79 3.39 -8.55
C LYS A 264 4.37 2.56 -9.76
N ASP A 265 4.19 1.25 -9.55
CA ASP A 265 4.07 0.28 -10.64
C ASP A 265 2.62 0.12 -11.12
N VAL A 266 1.64 0.42 -10.26
CA VAL A 266 0.21 0.21 -10.54
C VAL A 266 -0.60 1.49 -10.38
N LEU A 267 -0.59 2.12 -9.20
CA LEU A 267 -1.49 3.24 -8.92
C LEU A 267 -1.22 4.45 -9.83
N ARG A 268 0.04 4.86 -9.96
CA ARG A 268 0.44 6.00 -10.81
C ARG A 268 -0.03 5.82 -12.25
N PRO A 269 0.33 4.76 -13.00
CA PRO A 269 -0.12 4.61 -14.38
C PRO A 269 -1.65 4.44 -14.50
N MET A 270 -2.31 3.83 -13.52
CA MET A 270 -3.78 3.75 -13.48
C MET A 270 -4.42 5.12 -13.34
N LEU A 271 -3.90 5.95 -12.43
CA LEU A 271 -4.41 7.31 -12.19
C LEU A 271 -4.12 8.21 -13.39
N GLU A 272 -2.91 8.17 -13.95
CA GLU A 272 -2.56 8.89 -15.19
C GLU A 272 -3.54 8.58 -16.31
N LYS A 273 -3.79 7.29 -16.57
CA LYS A 273 -4.77 6.84 -17.57
C LYS A 273 -6.18 7.33 -17.23
N ARG A 274 -6.58 7.31 -15.95
CA ARG A 274 -7.93 7.70 -15.51
C ARG A 274 -8.18 9.20 -15.66
N LEU A 275 -7.13 10.03 -15.53
CA LEU A 275 -7.20 11.48 -15.68
C LEU A 275 -7.16 11.95 -17.13
N GLN A 276 -6.81 11.08 -18.09
CA GLN A 276 -6.88 11.42 -19.51
C GLN A 276 -8.30 11.85 -19.91
N GLY A 277 -8.41 12.98 -20.60
CA GLY A 277 -9.70 13.55 -21.03
C GLY A 277 -10.51 14.23 -19.91
N THR A 278 -9.96 14.32 -18.69
CA THR A 278 -10.52 15.15 -17.61
C THR A 278 -9.84 16.54 -17.60
N PRO A 279 -10.37 17.53 -16.84
CA PRO A 279 -9.68 18.82 -16.64
C PRO A 279 -8.26 18.69 -16.08
N ALA A 280 -7.94 17.59 -15.40
CA ALA A 280 -6.63 17.30 -14.84
C ALA A 280 -5.72 16.48 -15.78
N SER A 281 -6.02 16.39 -17.08
CA SER A 281 -5.22 15.57 -18.02
C SER A 281 -3.76 16.01 -18.16
N GLY A 282 -3.42 17.25 -17.76
CA GLY A 282 -2.04 17.77 -17.72
C GLY A 282 -1.38 17.72 -16.33
N ALA A 283 -2.02 17.11 -15.34
CA ALA A 283 -1.47 17.00 -14.00
C ALA A 283 -0.24 16.08 -13.97
N ARG A 284 0.81 16.50 -13.27
CA ARG A 284 2.01 15.69 -13.06
C ARG A 284 1.76 14.77 -11.86
N ILE A 285 1.89 13.46 -12.02
CA ILE A 285 1.78 12.51 -10.91
C ILE A 285 3.17 11.98 -10.56
N ILE A 286 3.60 12.24 -9.33
CA ILE A 286 4.87 11.76 -8.78
C ILE A 286 4.64 10.79 -7.64
N VAL A 287 5.61 9.93 -7.39
CA VAL A 287 5.66 9.07 -6.19
C VAL A 287 6.77 9.65 -5.31
N SER A 288 6.50 9.77 -4.02
CA SER A 288 7.46 10.29 -3.06
C SER A 288 8.78 9.51 -3.13
N SER A 289 9.89 10.24 -3.19
CA SER A 289 11.24 9.70 -3.04
C SER A 289 11.72 9.75 -1.58
N ALA A 290 11.01 10.52 -0.74
CA ALA A 290 11.28 10.67 0.68
C ALA A 290 10.60 9.59 1.55
N ASP A 291 9.53 8.97 1.07
CA ASP A 291 8.83 7.87 1.76
C ASP A 291 9.75 6.64 1.92
N ARG A 292 9.88 6.18 3.17
CA ARG A 292 10.71 5.04 3.58
C ARG A 292 9.99 4.18 4.61
N ASP A 293 10.30 2.89 4.61
CA ASP A 293 9.92 2.01 5.72
C ASP A 293 10.66 2.47 6.99
N PRO A 294 10.00 2.50 8.16
CA PRO A 294 10.66 2.87 9.41
C PRO A 294 11.71 1.83 9.87
N TYR A 295 11.72 0.63 9.28
CA TYR A 295 12.68 -0.42 9.59
C TYR A 295 13.70 -0.64 8.47
N GLU A 296 14.94 -0.88 8.86
CA GLU A 296 16.03 -1.23 7.95
C GLU A 296 16.70 -2.56 8.37
N ILE A 297 17.07 -3.36 7.38
CA ILE A 297 17.90 -4.56 7.60
C ILE A 297 19.36 -4.12 7.59
N ILE A 298 19.96 -4.02 8.78
CA ILE A 298 21.38 -3.65 8.92
C ILE A 298 22.24 -4.92 8.97
N ASN A 299 23.24 -5.02 8.10
CA ASN A 299 24.32 -5.98 8.27
C ASN A 299 25.29 -5.46 9.35
N HIS A 300 25.12 -5.93 10.59
CA HIS A 300 25.90 -5.45 11.74
C HIS A 300 27.42 -5.69 11.63
N GLU A 301 27.87 -6.58 10.74
CA GLU A 301 29.29 -6.84 10.50
C GLU A 301 29.93 -5.83 9.53
N GLN A 302 29.12 -5.17 8.69
CA GLN A 302 29.58 -4.11 7.81
C GLN A 302 29.63 -2.79 8.58
N ARG A 303 30.84 -2.34 8.94
CA ARG A 303 31.03 -0.97 9.47
C ARG A 303 30.70 0.03 8.36
N SER A 304 29.72 0.89 8.60
CA SER A 304 29.41 2.03 7.75
C SER A 304 30.65 2.91 7.58
N ASN A 305 31.18 3.01 6.35
CA ASN A 305 32.29 3.91 6.04
C ASN A 305 31.81 5.36 5.81
N SER A 306 30.74 5.79 6.49
CA SER A 306 30.18 7.13 6.42
C SER A 306 30.83 8.02 7.49
N GLY A 307 32.07 8.41 7.22
CA GLY A 307 32.85 9.22 8.16
C GLY A 307 34.11 9.83 7.55
N GLN A 308 34.07 10.28 6.29
CA GLN A 308 35.10 11.18 5.74
C GLN A 308 34.44 12.22 4.82
N SER A 309 33.80 13.20 5.45
CA SER A 309 33.64 14.53 4.87
C SER A 309 34.75 15.41 5.42
N THR A 310 35.36 16.16 4.51
CA THR A 310 36.58 16.94 4.66
C THR A 310 36.50 18.01 5.77
N SER A 311 37.42 17.95 6.74
CA SER A 311 37.91 19.15 7.41
C SER A 311 39.43 19.09 7.48
N GLY A 312 40.07 20.06 6.83
CA GLY A 312 41.51 20.21 6.77
C GLY A 312 42.16 20.38 8.15
N ALA A 313 43.45 20.07 8.13
CA ALA A 313 44.47 20.30 9.15
C ALA A 313 44.15 21.36 10.21
N LEU A 314 44.35 20.99 11.47
CA LEU A 314 45.45 21.49 12.30
C LEU A 314 45.53 20.63 13.57
N GLY A 315 46.69 20.02 13.78
CA GLY A 315 46.99 19.33 15.03
C GLY A 315 47.24 20.32 16.16
N ARG A 316 46.83 19.93 17.37
CA ARG A 316 47.68 19.90 18.56
C ARG A 316 46.92 19.18 19.68
N GLU A 317 47.62 18.23 20.30
CA GLU A 317 47.28 17.65 21.60
C GLU A 317 47.14 18.76 22.64
N GLU A 318 46.15 18.66 23.54
CA GLU A 318 46.39 18.97 24.94
C GLU A 318 45.34 18.32 25.86
N THR A 319 45.82 18.10 27.07
CA THR A 319 45.39 17.22 28.15
C THR A 319 44.22 17.73 28.99
N LEU A 320 43.60 16.80 29.70
CA LEU A 320 42.66 16.97 30.82
C LEU A 320 43.14 18.01 31.86
N ASP A 321 42.26 18.91 32.32
CA ASP A 321 41.66 18.91 33.68
C ASP A 321 40.79 20.18 33.95
N PRO A 322 39.98 20.21 35.04
CA PRO A 322 38.74 20.98 35.15
C PRO A 322 38.86 22.29 35.96
N GLU A 323 37.71 22.97 36.10
CA GLU A 323 37.37 24.14 36.93
C GLU A 323 37.23 25.50 36.23
N GLY A 324 36.21 26.27 36.66
CA GLY A 324 36.23 27.73 36.53
C GLY A 324 35.03 28.40 35.85
N SER A 325 33.99 28.65 36.65
CA SER A 325 33.21 29.91 36.76
C SER A 325 33.03 30.86 35.55
N PHE A 326 31.75 31.18 35.30
CA PHE A 326 31.18 32.54 35.16
C PHE A 326 31.98 33.61 34.40
N THR A 327 31.46 34.07 33.25
CA THR A 327 30.82 35.40 33.06
C THR A 327 30.59 35.69 31.57
N ASP A 328 29.38 36.14 31.24
CA ASP A 328 29.06 36.95 30.06
C ASP A 328 29.77 38.33 30.16
N PRO A 329 30.16 39.01 29.06
CA PRO A 329 29.22 39.96 28.49
C PRO A 329 29.32 40.23 26.97
N ALA A 330 28.14 40.45 26.38
CA ALA A 330 27.74 41.56 25.50
C ALA A 330 28.73 42.21 24.51
N GLY A 331 28.29 42.24 23.24
CA GLY A 331 28.26 43.46 22.42
C GLY A 331 29.32 43.59 21.32
N GLY A 332 28.87 43.76 20.07
CA GLY A 332 29.76 44.24 19.01
C GLY A 332 29.30 43.95 17.58
N SER A 333 28.62 44.92 16.99
CA SER A 333 28.33 45.08 15.56
C SER A 333 29.53 44.91 14.62
N GLY A 334 29.34 44.38 13.41
CA GLY A 334 30.32 44.56 12.34
C GLY A 334 30.11 43.72 11.06
N GLN A 335 29.45 44.32 10.07
CA GLN A 335 29.69 44.25 8.61
C GLN A 335 30.18 42.94 7.93
N LEU A 336 29.35 42.46 7.00
CA LEU A 336 29.67 41.47 5.95
C LEU A 336 30.60 42.06 4.86
N PRO A 337 31.58 41.30 4.34
CA PRO A 337 32.29 41.64 3.11
C PRO A 337 31.77 40.85 1.87
N PRO A 338 32.11 41.30 0.64
CA PRO A 338 31.30 41.11 -0.56
C PRO A 338 31.67 39.90 -1.44
N VAL A 339 30.72 39.54 -2.31
CA VAL A 339 30.82 38.56 -3.40
C VAL A 339 31.68 39.10 -4.56
N PRO A 340 32.57 38.29 -5.18
CA PRO A 340 33.14 38.59 -6.48
C PRO A 340 32.49 37.79 -7.62
N THR A 341 32.37 38.46 -8.77
CA THR A 341 31.74 38.04 -10.02
C THR A 341 32.77 37.68 -11.12
N HIS A 342 32.48 36.59 -11.87
CA HIS A 342 32.81 36.29 -13.28
C HIS A 342 34.29 36.01 -13.70
N PRO A 343 34.55 35.52 -14.95
CA PRO A 343 34.06 34.30 -15.64
C PRO A 343 35.25 33.53 -16.30
N TRP A 344 35.07 32.86 -17.46
CA TRP A 344 36.04 32.24 -18.41
C TRP A 344 36.04 30.68 -18.47
N PRO A 345 36.52 30.02 -19.55
CA PRO A 345 35.78 29.75 -20.79
C PRO A 345 35.87 28.26 -21.23
N ILE A 346 35.20 27.95 -22.34
CA ILE A 346 35.28 26.67 -23.09
C ILE A 346 36.56 26.64 -23.93
N THR A 347 37.33 25.55 -23.92
CA THR A 347 38.00 24.99 -25.11
C THR A 347 38.35 23.50 -24.96
N SER A 348 38.38 22.85 -26.11
CA SER A 348 38.44 21.45 -26.47
C SER A 348 39.81 20.76 -26.46
N SER A 349 39.74 19.43 -26.62
CA SER A 349 40.65 18.51 -27.34
C SER A 349 41.72 17.76 -26.52
N GLY A 350 41.82 16.44 -26.79
CA GLY A 350 42.94 15.60 -26.39
C GLY A 350 42.59 14.13 -26.19
N GLN A 351 42.48 13.35 -27.27
CA GLN A 351 42.60 11.89 -27.24
C GLN A 351 44.05 11.51 -26.89
N SER A 352 44.24 10.54 -25.99
CA SER A 352 45.22 9.46 -26.21
C SER A 352 44.93 8.25 -25.31
N THR A 353 45.23 7.10 -25.89
CA THR A 353 44.99 5.72 -25.47
C THR A 353 46.04 5.21 -24.47
N SER A 354 45.67 4.37 -23.50
CA SER A 354 46.36 3.10 -23.19
C SER A 354 45.77 2.38 -21.97
N GLY A 355 45.77 1.04 -22.02
CA GLY A 355 46.08 0.21 -20.85
C GLY A 355 44.90 -0.34 -20.05
N ALA A 356 44.47 -1.55 -20.42
CA ALA A 356 43.62 -2.41 -19.61
C ALA A 356 44.29 -2.81 -18.29
N LEU A 357 43.60 -2.60 -17.17
CA LEU A 357 43.73 -3.36 -15.91
C LEU A 357 42.35 -3.40 -15.26
N GLY A 358 41.93 -4.61 -14.86
CA GLY A 358 40.57 -4.94 -14.41
C GLY A 358 40.10 -4.11 -13.23
N ARG A 359 38.79 -3.83 -13.22
CA ARG A 359 38.08 -3.28 -12.07
C ARG A 359 36.88 -4.16 -11.77
N GLU A 360 36.82 -4.58 -10.51
CA GLU A 360 35.60 -5.03 -9.84
C GLU A 360 34.54 -3.94 -10.01
N GLU A 361 33.42 -4.29 -10.67
CA GLU A 361 32.25 -3.43 -10.72
C GLU A 361 31.57 -3.47 -9.35
N THR A 362 31.74 -2.38 -8.62
CA THR A 362 30.87 -1.98 -7.53
C THR A 362 29.59 -1.47 -8.17
N LEU A 363 28.47 -2.15 -7.92
CA LEU A 363 27.14 -1.74 -8.38
C LEU A 363 26.71 -0.52 -7.57
N ASP A 364 26.71 0.65 -8.22
CA ASP A 364 26.15 1.88 -7.67
C ASP A 364 24.62 1.76 -7.53
N ALA A 365 24.09 2.29 -6.43
CA ALA A 365 22.71 2.16 -5.98
C ALA A 365 21.68 3.03 -6.75
N GLU A 366 21.91 3.34 -8.03
CA GLU A 366 20.98 4.11 -8.86
C GLU A 366 20.36 3.34 -10.04
N ASP A 367 20.62 2.04 -10.18
CA ASP A 367 19.95 1.23 -11.20
C ASP A 367 18.54 0.82 -10.75
N SER A 368 17.57 1.67 -11.07
CA SER A 368 16.16 1.36 -10.89
C SER A 368 15.76 0.23 -11.86
N TYR A 369 15.71 -1.00 -11.36
CA TYR A 369 15.14 -2.12 -12.08
C TYR A 369 13.64 -1.86 -12.30
N THR A 370 13.23 -1.66 -13.55
CA THR A 370 11.80 -1.58 -13.88
C THR A 370 11.17 -2.96 -13.72
N TYR A 371 9.88 -3.03 -13.40
CA TYR A 371 9.13 -4.28 -13.37
C TYR A 371 9.28 -5.09 -14.67
N GLN A 372 9.36 -4.41 -15.82
CA GLN A 372 9.62 -5.03 -17.11
C GLN A 372 11.04 -5.62 -17.21
N THR A 373 12.06 -4.92 -16.71
CA THR A 373 13.44 -5.43 -16.63
C THR A 373 13.53 -6.66 -15.73
N LEU A 374 12.77 -6.68 -14.62
CA LEU A 374 12.70 -7.84 -13.72
C LEU A 374 12.01 -9.04 -14.40
N VAL A 375 10.89 -8.82 -15.10
CA VAL A 375 10.22 -9.86 -15.89
C VAL A 375 11.18 -10.44 -16.94
N GLN A 376 11.92 -9.58 -17.64
CA GLN A 376 12.89 -9.98 -18.65
C GLN A 376 14.08 -10.73 -18.04
N ALA A 377 14.60 -10.29 -16.90
CA ALA A 377 15.71 -10.95 -16.21
C ALA A 377 15.29 -12.34 -15.69
N LEU A 378 14.08 -12.48 -15.13
CA LEU A 378 13.52 -13.76 -14.70
C LEU A 378 13.31 -14.71 -15.89
N GLN A 379 12.76 -14.22 -17.00
CA GLN A 379 12.60 -14.98 -18.25
C GLN A 379 13.95 -15.43 -18.84
N ALA A 380 14.97 -14.58 -18.79
CA ALA A 380 16.31 -14.89 -19.29
C ALA A 380 17.04 -15.95 -18.43
N MET A 381 16.78 -15.98 -17.13
CA MET A 381 17.32 -17.01 -16.23
C MET A 381 16.66 -18.38 -16.42
N GLU A 382 15.44 -18.43 -16.98
CA GLU A 382 14.73 -19.67 -17.30
C GLU A 382 15.15 -20.28 -18.65
N SER A 383 15.73 -19.47 -19.54
CA SER A 383 16.39 -19.94 -20.77
C SER A 383 17.87 -20.27 -20.50
N GLY A 384 18.15 -21.41 -19.86
CA GLY A 384 19.51 -21.95 -19.78
C GLY A 384 20.15 -22.17 -21.18
N PRO A 385 21.49 -22.24 -21.28
CA PRO A 385 22.16 -22.36 -22.57
C PRO A 385 21.77 -23.67 -23.28
N SER A 386 21.18 -23.55 -24.46
CA SER A 386 20.91 -24.69 -25.33
C SER A 386 22.23 -25.29 -25.81
N THR A 387 22.63 -26.43 -25.26
CA THR A 387 23.67 -27.26 -25.87
C THR A 387 23.09 -27.89 -27.13
N SER A 388 23.52 -27.40 -28.29
CA SER A 388 23.25 -28.02 -29.58
C SER A 388 24.01 -29.34 -29.71
N ALA A 389 23.29 -30.46 -29.66
CA ALA A 389 23.78 -31.73 -30.17
C ALA A 389 23.10 -31.99 -31.52
N ASN A 390 23.87 -31.76 -32.59
CA ASN A 390 23.54 -32.18 -33.94
C ASN A 390 23.44 -33.72 -34.00
N ASN A 391 22.35 -34.23 -34.58
CA ASN A 391 22.36 -35.48 -35.32
C ASN A 391 21.19 -35.51 -36.33
N ASP A 392 21.53 -35.13 -37.56
CA ASP A 392 21.45 -35.96 -38.78
C ASP A 392 20.16 -36.74 -39.08
N ASN A 393 19.34 -36.25 -40.03
CA ASN A 393 19.27 -36.82 -41.38
C ASN A 393 18.15 -36.20 -42.24
N SER A 394 18.46 -36.12 -43.53
CA SER A 394 17.79 -35.46 -44.64
C SER A 394 16.70 -36.31 -45.33
N GLU A 395 15.59 -35.67 -45.74
CA GLU A 395 15.00 -35.61 -47.11
C GLU A 395 13.46 -35.37 -47.14
N PRO A 396 12.87 -34.86 -48.27
CA PRO A 396 11.80 -33.84 -48.22
C PRO A 396 10.43 -34.18 -48.87
N ILE A 397 9.35 -33.46 -48.44
CA ILE A 397 8.12 -33.01 -49.19
C ILE A 397 7.11 -34.14 -49.64
N PRO A 398 5.75 -33.97 -49.83
CA PRO A 398 4.92 -32.76 -50.06
C PRO A 398 3.54 -32.62 -49.33
N GLN A 399 2.93 -31.48 -49.66
CA GLN A 399 1.61 -30.89 -49.44
C GLN A 399 0.34 -31.77 -49.47
N SER A 400 -0.69 -31.19 -48.82
CA SER A 400 -2.09 -31.57 -48.59
C SER A 400 -2.90 -32.14 -49.76
N PRO A 401 -4.02 -32.80 -49.43
CA PRO A 401 -5.26 -32.59 -50.18
C PRO A 401 -6.50 -32.33 -49.30
N ARG A 402 -7.19 -31.23 -49.66
CA ARG A 402 -8.65 -30.99 -49.77
C ARG A 402 -9.65 -31.83 -48.95
N SER A 403 -10.52 -31.11 -48.25
CA SER A 403 -11.84 -31.53 -47.75
C SER A 403 -12.87 -31.80 -48.86
N PRO A 404 -13.84 -32.70 -48.63
CA PRO A 404 -15.17 -32.66 -49.27
C PRO A 404 -16.33 -32.83 -48.25
N PRO A 405 -17.63 -32.81 -48.63
CA PRO A 405 -18.51 -31.63 -48.62
C PRO A 405 -19.75 -31.73 -47.67
N GLU A 406 -20.52 -30.65 -47.62
CA GLU A 406 -21.77 -30.41 -46.86
C GLU A 406 -22.90 -31.44 -47.03
N MET A 407 -23.73 -31.60 -45.99
CA MET A 407 -25.20 -31.75 -46.09
C MET A 407 -25.95 -31.34 -44.80
N ALA A 408 -26.70 -30.23 -44.92
CA ALA A 408 -28.08 -29.92 -44.49
C ALA A 408 -28.68 -30.33 -43.11
N ASN A 409 -29.06 -29.28 -42.36
CA ASN A 409 -30.36 -28.97 -41.71
C ASN A 409 -31.16 -30.04 -40.91
N VAL A 410 -31.35 -29.78 -39.60
CA VAL A 410 -32.62 -29.95 -38.83
C VAL A 410 -32.65 -28.91 -37.66
N PRO A 411 -33.81 -28.33 -37.27
CA PRO A 411 -33.92 -27.00 -36.63
C PRO A 411 -34.15 -26.97 -35.10
N ASN A 412 -33.97 -25.77 -34.52
CA ASN A 412 -34.25 -25.39 -33.13
C ASN A 412 -35.75 -25.40 -32.75
N PRO A 413 -36.12 -25.70 -31.48
CA PRO A 413 -37.47 -25.56 -30.96
C PRO A 413 -37.82 -24.13 -30.49
N PRO A 414 -39.12 -23.79 -30.33
CA PRO A 414 -39.62 -22.42 -30.45
C PRO A 414 -39.69 -21.62 -29.14
N SER A 415 -39.62 -20.30 -29.32
CA SER A 415 -40.01 -19.22 -28.42
C SER A 415 -41.53 -19.15 -28.24
N LEU A 416 -41.98 -18.84 -27.01
CA LEU A 416 -43.39 -18.51 -26.72
C LEU A 416 -43.55 -16.98 -26.60
N ASP A 417 -44.62 -16.52 -27.22
CA ASP A 417 -45.00 -15.14 -27.49
C ASP A 417 -45.53 -14.35 -26.27
N GLU A 418 -45.29 -13.03 -26.30
CA GLU A 418 -46.18 -12.02 -25.69
C GLU A 418 -47.43 -11.80 -26.56
N PRO A 419 -48.53 -11.30 -25.98
CA PRO A 419 -49.49 -10.49 -26.71
C PRO A 419 -49.47 -9.02 -26.25
N THR A 420 -49.55 -8.15 -27.26
CA THR A 420 -49.59 -6.69 -27.19
C THR A 420 -51.03 -6.13 -27.15
N LEU A 421 -51.09 -4.83 -26.87
CA LEU A 421 -52.09 -3.81 -27.28
C LEU A 421 -53.23 -3.43 -26.30
N GLY A 422 -53.29 -2.12 -26.01
CA GLY A 422 -54.57 -1.41 -25.92
C GLY A 422 -54.67 -0.20 -24.99
N SER A 423 -54.17 0.96 -25.44
CA SER A 423 -54.77 2.32 -25.35
C SER A 423 -55.54 2.81 -24.10
N GLY A 424 -55.18 3.99 -23.59
CA GLY A 424 -56.12 4.82 -22.80
C GLY A 424 -55.46 5.99 -22.07
N GLU A 425 -55.93 7.20 -22.37
CA GLU A 425 -55.38 8.51 -22.01
C GLU A 425 -55.55 8.94 -20.53
N GLY A 426 -54.71 9.90 -20.09
CA GLY A 426 -55.23 11.13 -19.50
C GLY A 426 -55.28 11.30 -17.97
N SER A 427 -54.50 12.28 -17.50
CA SER A 427 -54.84 13.25 -16.42
C SER A 427 -54.41 12.96 -14.96
N GLN A 428 -53.47 13.78 -14.46
CA GLN A 428 -53.36 14.20 -13.05
C GLN A 428 -54.17 15.52 -12.83
N PRO A 429 -54.21 16.11 -11.61
CA PRO A 429 -54.70 15.66 -10.29
C PRO A 429 -55.81 16.63 -9.78
N PRO A 430 -56.25 16.62 -8.50
CA PRO A 430 -55.66 17.58 -7.55
C PRO A 430 -55.68 17.18 -6.05
N ARG A 431 -55.21 18.14 -5.24
CA ARG A 431 -54.85 18.13 -3.81
C ARG A 431 -56.03 18.23 -2.80
N SER A 432 -55.71 17.84 -1.55
CA SER A 432 -55.92 18.56 -0.28
C SER A 432 -57.03 18.16 0.71
N ALA A 433 -56.63 18.27 1.99
CA ALA A 433 -57.37 18.61 3.22
C ALA A 433 -58.20 17.50 3.91
N ALA A 434 -57.79 17.09 5.13
CA ALA A 434 -58.31 17.55 6.45
C ALA A 434 -59.45 16.62 6.94
N ALA A 435 -59.69 16.28 8.20
CA ALA A 435 -59.13 16.63 9.51
C ALA A 435 -59.78 15.67 10.57
N THR A 436 -59.39 15.89 11.84
CA THR A 436 -60.17 15.74 13.10
C THR A 436 -59.97 14.47 13.96
N GLY A 437 -59.70 14.71 15.26
CA GLY A 437 -59.88 13.74 16.35
C GLY A 437 -58.89 13.83 17.52
N VAL A 438 -59.04 14.82 18.40
CA VAL A 438 -58.46 14.92 19.79
C VAL A 438 -59.46 14.21 20.76
N PRO A 439 -59.24 13.94 22.08
CA PRO A 439 -58.18 14.43 22.99
C PRO A 439 -57.63 13.50 24.11
N SER A 440 -56.58 14.05 24.76
CA SER A 440 -56.16 13.95 26.19
C SER A 440 -55.75 12.61 26.83
N ASP A 441 -54.52 12.55 27.35
CA ASP A 441 -54.30 12.51 28.81
C ASP A 441 -52.84 12.75 29.23
N VAL A 442 -52.70 13.45 30.37
CA VAL A 442 -51.47 13.79 31.09
C VAL A 442 -51.12 12.67 32.05
N LEU A 443 -49.86 12.23 32.09
CA LEU A 443 -49.32 11.47 33.22
C LEU A 443 -47.86 11.83 33.50
N VAL A 444 -47.65 12.29 34.73
CA VAL A 444 -46.39 12.66 35.38
C VAL A 444 -45.84 11.45 36.14
N GLY A 445 -44.52 11.27 36.17
CA GLY A 445 -43.78 10.40 37.11
C GLY A 445 -42.85 9.42 36.39
N THR A 446 -41.61 9.16 36.81
CA THR A 446 -40.84 9.48 38.02
C THR A 446 -39.35 9.19 37.71
N MET A 447 -38.45 9.99 38.29
CA MET A 447 -37.00 9.78 38.26
C MET A 447 -36.57 8.51 39.02
N GLN A 448 -35.60 7.78 38.48
CA GLN A 448 -34.91 6.67 39.18
C GLN A 448 -33.63 7.19 39.89
N PRO A 449 -33.29 6.70 41.09
CA PRO A 449 -32.10 7.13 41.82
C PRO A 449 -30.82 6.37 41.40
N ALA A 450 -29.68 7.04 41.56
CA ALA A 450 -28.33 6.54 41.30
C ALA A 450 -27.88 5.43 42.29
N PRO A 451 -26.96 4.53 41.89
CA PRO A 451 -26.47 3.45 42.75
C PRO A 451 -25.45 3.92 43.80
N VAL A 452 -25.50 3.26 44.97
CA VAL A 452 -24.68 3.47 46.17
C VAL A 452 -23.28 2.83 46.02
N PRO A 453 -22.18 3.37 46.59
CA PRO A 453 -20.83 2.88 46.38
C PRO A 453 -20.45 1.70 47.30
N VAL A 454 -19.65 0.77 46.78
CA VAL A 454 -19.08 -0.40 47.49
C VAL A 454 -17.76 0.00 48.18
N PRO A 455 -17.48 -0.42 49.42
CA PRO A 455 -16.27 -0.02 50.16
C PRO A 455 -15.03 -0.85 49.78
N LYS A 456 -13.87 -0.19 49.76
CA LYS A 456 -12.54 -0.80 49.63
C LYS A 456 -12.19 -1.66 50.86
N ARG A 457 -11.54 -2.79 50.65
CA ARG A 457 -10.71 -3.48 51.66
C ARG A 457 -9.39 -3.91 51.07
N GLU A 458 -8.40 -3.86 51.94
CA GLU A 458 -6.95 -3.97 51.74
C GLU A 458 -6.49 -5.43 51.53
N ASP A 459 -5.36 -5.57 50.82
CA ASP A 459 -4.49 -6.74 50.70
C ASP A 459 -3.77 -7.02 52.05
N PRO A 460 -3.37 -8.27 52.42
CA PRO A 460 -2.21 -8.91 51.76
C PRO A 460 -2.19 -10.47 51.69
N ASP A 461 -1.41 -11.00 50.75
CA ASP A 461 -0.61 -12.25 50.75
C ASP A 461 -1.26 -13.58 51.20
N GLN A 462 -1.48 -14.50 50.25
CA GLN A 462 -0.93 -15.88 50.25
C GLN A 462 -1.44 -16.73 49.06
N ASP A 463 -0.50 -17.22 48.25
CA ASP A 463 -0.58 -18.42 47.40
C ASP A 463 0.11 -19.57 48.20
N PRO A 464 -0.19 -20.90 48.07
CA PRO A 464 -0.40 -21.57 46.80
C PRO A 464 -1.30 -22.85 46.72
N HIS A 465 -1.61 -23.20 45.46
CA HIS A 465 -1.89 -24.54 44.89
C HIS A 465 -3.27 -25.23 45.00
N GLU A 466 -3.63 -25.83 43.85
CA GLU A 466 -4.51 -26.98 43.55
C GLU A 466 -5.95 -26.76 43.01
N ASP A 467 -6.06 -27.08 41.70
CA ASP A 467 -7.01 -27.99 41.05
C ASP A 467 -8.47 -27.62 40.65
N MET A 468 -8.66 -27.74 39.33
CA MET A 468 -9.79 -28.25 38.54
C MET A 468 -10.97 -27.34 38.09
N ALA A 469 -11.11 -27.34 36.76
CA ALA A 469 -12.33 -27.45 35.93
C ALA A 469 -13.16 -26.21 35.56
N LEU A 470 -13.11 -25.90 34.25
CA LEU A 470 -14.19 -25.58 33.30
C LEU A 470 -15.38 -24.73 33.81
N ASP A 471 -15.48 -23.50 33.30
CA ASP A 471 -16.48 -23.09 32.29
C ASP A 471 -16.71 -21.56 32.37
N SER A 472 -16.17 -20.78 31.41
CA SER A 472 -16.59 -19.40 31.13
C SER A 472 -15.96 -18.88 29.84
N PRO A 473 -16.72 -18.20 28.96
CA PRO A 473 -16.17 -17.56 27.78
C PRO A 473 -15.37 -16.33 28.21
N VAL A 474 -14.05 -16.41 28.13
CA VAL A 474 -13.20 -15.23 28.24
C VAL A 474 -13.51 -14.32 27.05
N LYS A 475 -14.21 -13.22 27.32
CA LYS A 475 -14.24 -12.06 26.44
C LYS A 475 -12.80 -11.57 26.31
N THR A 476 -12.19 -11.83 25.17
CA THR A 476 -10.94 -11.14 24.78
C THR A 476 -11.31 -9.71 24.42
N GLU A 477 -11.33 -8.84 25.42
CA GLU A 477 -11.38 -7.40 25.22
C GLU A 477 -10.09 -6.94 24.55
N HIS A 478 -10.26 -6.20 23.46
CA HIS A 478 -9.41 -5.18 22.86
C HIS A 478 -8.03 -4.92 23.49
N TRP A 479 -7.01 -5.59 22.97
CA TRP A 479 -5.63 -5.10 23.00
C TRP A 479 -5.22 -4.90 21.55
N TYR A 480 -5.27 -3.66 21.07
CA TYR A 480 -4.53 -3.07 19.94
C TYR A 480 -5.23 -1.77 19.59
N ASN A 481 -4.92 -0.70 20.33
CA ASN A 481 -5.25 0.66 19.88
C ASN A 481 -4.44 1.76 20.58
N GLU A 482 -3.13 1.58 20.69
CA GLU A 482 -2.16 2.67 20.82
C GLU A 482 -1.29 2.54 19.56
N GLY A 483 -1.62 3.24 18.48
CA GLY A 483 -1.12 4.61 18.25
C GLY A 483 -0.01 4.51 17.21
N TRP A 484 -0.35 4.85 15.97
CA TRP A 484 0.56 5.53 15.05
C TRP A 484 0.24 7.02 15.13
#